data_AF-A0A5E8VIR4-F1
#
_entry.id   AF-A0A5E8VIR4-F1
#
_cell.length_a   1.000
_cell.length_b   1.000
_cell.length_c   1.000
_cell.angle_alpha   90.00
_cell.angle_beta   90.00
_cell.angle_gamma   90.00
#
_symmetry.space_group_name_H-M   'P 1'
#
loop_
_entity.id
_entity.type
_entity.pdbx_description
1 polymer ?
#
loop_
_entity_poly.entity_id
_entity_poly.type
_entity_poly.pdbx_seq_one_letter_code
_entity_poly.pdbx_strand_id
1 'polypeptide(L)' 'MASKVKPLSPEEFASLLTVANTSVLGPPAMIPSVHSKRLIKMGYMVDLFGRLRMTTPGRARIHAEQLAGS' A
#
# COMPACT_ATOMS: atom_id res chain seq x y z
N MET A 1 -21.65 9.67 2.66
CA MET A 1 -21.79 8.22 2.39
C MET A 1 -20.42 7.57 2.54
N ALA A 2 -20.13 6.96 3.69
CA ALA A 2 -18.88 6.23 3.88
C ALA A 2 -19.00 4.90 3.12
N SER A 3 -18.48 4.84 1.89
CA SER A 3 -18.39 3.59 1.14
C SER A 3 -17.65 2.59 2.01
N LYS A 4 -18.29 1.45 2.32
CA LYS A 4 -17.70 0.31 3.01
C LYS A 4 -16.49 -0.13 2.19
N VAL A 5 -15.29 0.34 2.56
CA VAL A 5 -14.06 0.01 1.85
C VAL A 5 -13.85 -1.48 2.06
N LYS A 6 -13.92 -2.25 0.97
CA LYS A 6 -13.68 -3.69 1.04
C LYS A 6 -12.26 -3.90 1.56
N PRO A 7 -12.06 -4.76 2.59
CA PRO A 7 -10.74 -5.01 3.14
C PRO A 7 -9.77 -5.45 2.04
N LEU A 8 -8.48 -5.20 2.28
CA LEU A 8 -7.41 -5.60 1.38
C LEU A 8 -7.42 -7.11 1.19
N SER A 9 -7.22 -7.57 -0.05
CA SER A 9 -6.91 -8.99 -0.27
C SER A 9 -5.49 -9.29 0.25
N PRO A 10 -5.17 -10.55 0.56
CA PRO A 10 -3.81 -10.94 0.93
C PRO A 10 -2.75 -10.55 -0.11
N GLU A 11 -3.10 -10.57 -1.40
CA GLU A 11 -2.19 -10.22 -2.51
C GLU A 11 -1.95 -8.69 -2.58
N GLU A 12 -3.00 -7.91 -2.33
CA GLU A 12 -2.91 -6.45 -2.23
C GLU A 12 -2.07 -6.06 -1.01
N PHE A 13 -2.24 -6.75 0.11
CA PHE A 13 -1.44 -6.55 1.31
C PHE A 13 0.03 -6.95 1.10
N ALA A 14 0.31 -8.08 0.43
CA ALA A 14 1.67 -8.47 0.07
C ALA A 14 2.35 -7.42 -0.83
N SER A 15 1.63 -6.89 -1.81
CA SER A 15 2.12 -5.83 -2.69
C SER A 15 2.41 -4.53 -1.92
N LEU A 16 1.57 -4.22 -0.95
CA LEU A 16 1.76 -3.09 -0.05
C LEU A 16 3.02 -3.24 0.81
N LEU A 17 3.27 -4.45 1.34
CA LEU A 17 4.51 -4.76 2.06
C LEU A 17 5.75 -4.66 1.18
N THR A 18 5.68 -5.07 -0.10
CA THR A 18 6.78 -4.89 -1.06
C THR A 18 7.15 -3.41 -1.19
N VAL A 19 6.17 -2.51 -1.32
CA VAL A 19 6.41 -1.06 -1.40
C VAL A 19 6.96 -0.52 -0.07
N ALA A 20 6.45 -0.99 1.07
CA ALA A 20 6.91 -0.56 2.39
C ALA A 20 8.37 -0.95 2.68
N ASN A 21 8.80 -2.12 2.20
CA ASN A 21 10.16 -2.63 2.38
C ASN A 21 11.16 -2.14 1.32
N THR A 22 10.68 -1.41 0.30
CA THR A 22 11.56 -0.90 -0.75
C THR A 22 12.37 0.29 -0.24
N SER A 23 13.69 0.20 -0.36
CA SER A 23 14.60 1.29 -0.01
C SER A 23 14.39 2.50 -0.93
N VAL A 24 14.50 3.70 -0.34
CA VAL A 24 14.39 4.97 -1.07
C VAL A 24 15.45 5.11 -2.18
N LEU A 25 16.65 4.58 -1.93
CA LEU A 25 17.77 4.60 -2.86
C LEU A 25 17.81 3.35 -3.78
N GLY A 26 16.91 2.39 -3.54
CA GLY A 26 16.85 1.14 -4.29
C GLY A 26 16.08 1.24 -5.61
N PRO A 27 16.00 0.13 -6.36
CA PRO A 27 15.08 0.03 -7.49
C PRO A 27 13.62 0.22 -7.03
N PRO A 28 12.73 0.74 -7.90
CA PRO A 28 11.31 0.90 -7.55
C PRO A 28 10.65 -0.45 -7.23
N ALA A 29 9.68 -0.45 -6.32
CA ALA A 29 8.81 -1.60 -6.11
C ALA A 29 8.04 -1.94 -7.39
N MET A 30 8.22 -3.16 -7.88
CA MET A 30 7.43 -3.69 -8.99
C MET A 30 6.24 -4.46 -8.43
N ILE A 31 5.05 -3.91 -8.57
CA ILE A 31 3.79 -4.55 -8.20
C ILE A 31 2.79 -4.48 -9.37
N PRO A 32 1.78 -5.36 -9.44
CA PRO A 32 0.75 -5.29 -10.45
C PRO A 32 0.05 -3.92 -10.50
N SER A 33 -0.22 -3.42 -11.71
CA SER A 33 -0.83 -2.09 -11.91
C SER A 33 -2.24 -1.98 -11.32
N VAL A 34 -2.95 -3.10 -11.21
CA VAL A 34 -4.27 -3.18 -10.56
C VAL A 34 -4.15 -2.90 -9.06
N HIS A 35 -3.15 -3.52 -8.41
CA HIS A 35 -2.88 -3.29 -6.99
C HIS A 35 -2.44 -1.85 -6.77
N SER A 36 -1.59 -1.31 -7.64
CA SER A 36 -1.09 0.06 -7.46
C SER A 36 -2.19 1.11 -7.50
N LYS A 37 -3.08 1.03 -8.49
CA LYS A 37 -4.24 1.93 -8.63
C LYS A 37 -5.15 1.87 -7.41
N ARG A 38 -5.46 0.66 -6.91
CA ARG A 38 -6.36 0.50 -5.76
C ARG A 38 -5.72 1.02 -4.47
N LEU A 39 -4.46 0.67 -4.21
CA LEU A 39 -3.73 1.09 -3.02
C LEU A 39 -3.51 2.62 -2.97
N ILE A 40 -3.28 3.26 -4.13
CA ILE A 40 -3.26 4.72 -4.27
C ILE A 40 -4.64 5.31 -3.98
N LYS A 41 -5.70 4.77 -4.60
CA LYS A 41 -7.08 5.24 -4.38
C LYS A 41 -7.50 5.14 -2.91
N MET A 42 -7.03 4.12 -2.21
CA MET A 42 -7.29 3.95 -0.77
C MET A 42 -6.38 4.81 0.10
N GLY A 43 -5.36 5.46 -0.46
CA GLY A 43 -4.48 6.39 0.25
C GLY A 43 -3.35 5.72 1.03
N TYR A 44 -3.08 4.44 0.78
CA TYR A 44 -1.95 3.74 1.42
C TYR A 44 -0.60 4.17 0.85
N MET A 45 -0.57 4.56 -0.43
CA MET A 45 0.63 4.98 -1.11
C MET A 45 0.32 6.04 -2.17
N VAL A 46 1.37 6.63 -2.70
CA VAL A 46 1.32 7.66 -3.75
C VAL A 46 2.37 7.33 -4.81
N ASP A 47 2.08 7.64 -6.06
CA ASP A 47 3.08 7.65 -7.12
C ASP A 47 3.77 9.02 -7.17
N LEU A 48 5.07 9.04 -6.86
CA LEU A 48 5.91 10.22 -6.97
C LEU A 48 6.94 9.99 -8.07
N PHE A 49 6.75 10.63 -9.22
CA PHE A 49 7.65 10.56 -10.37
C PHE A 49 7.90 9.13 -10.87
N GLY A 50 6.86 8.30 -10.93
CA GLY A 50 6.95 6.90 -11.36
C GLY A 50 7.47 5.95 -10.26
N ARG A 51 7.54 6.41 -9.01
CA ARG A 51 7.96 5.62 -7.86
C ARG A 51 6.88 5.60 -6.80
N LEU A 52 6.38 4.40 -6.53
CA LEU A 52 5.43 4.15 -5.45
C LEU A 52 6.08 4.39 -4.10
N ARG A 53 5.46 5.22 -3.27
CA ARG A 53 5.89 5.49 -1.90
C ARG A 53 4.74 5.37 -0.91
N MET A 54 5.04 4.72 0.21
CA MET A 54 4.12 4.64 1.35
C MET A 54 3.82 6.03 1.92
N THR A 55 2.54 6.35 2.06
CA THR A 55 2.09 7.53 2.80
C THR A 55 2.18 7.27 4.30
N THR A 56 2.29 8.32 5.10
CA THR A 56 2.26 8.19 6.57
C THR A 56 0.94 7.54 7.06
N PRO A 57 -0.25 7.97 6.57
CA PRO A 57 -1.51 7.28 6.90
C PRO A 57 -1.52 5.82 6.44
N GLY A 58 -0.92 5.50 5.30
CA GLY A 58 -0.80 4.13 4.81
C GLY A 58 0.00 3.23 5.76
N ARG A 59 1.14 3.71 6.28
CA ARG A 59 1.95 2.95 7.25
C ARG A 59 1.18 2.69 8.55
N ALA A 60 0.48 3.70 9.06
CA ALA A 60 -0.33 3.55 10.27
C ALA A 60 -1.44 2.51 10.06
N ARG A 61 -2.06 2.47 8.88
CA ARG A 61 -3.08 1.47 8.53
C ARG A 61 -2.51 0.06 8.40
N ILE A 62 -1.32 -0.11 7.81
CA ILE A 62 -0.62 -1.42 7.81
C ILE A 62 -0.42 -1.90 9.24
N HIS A 63 0.10 -1.04 10.10
CA HIS A 63 0.37 -1.40 11.49
C HIS A 63 -0.93 -1.77 12.24
N ALA A 64 -2.03 -1.06 11.97
CA ALA A 64 -3.34 -1.40 12.51
C ALA A 64 -3.87 -2.74 11.99
N GLU A 65 -3.70 -3.03 10.69
CA GLU A 65 -4.08 -4.32 10.09
C GLU A 65 -3.25 -5.49 10.61
N GLN A 66 -1.94 -5.29 10.83
CA GLN A 66 -1.06 -6.29 11.43
C GLN A 66 -1.47 -6.61 12.88
N LEU A 67 -1.83 -5.58 13.66
CA LEU A 67 -2.31 -5.75 15.03
C LEU A 67 -3.71 -6.40 15.10
N ALA A 68 -4.58 -6.14 14.12
CA ALA A 68 -5.93 -6.69 14.08
C ALA A 68 -5.98 -8.14 13.56
N GLY A 69 -4.93 -8.61 12.89
CA GLY A 69 -4.77 -9.98 12.41
C GLY A 69 -4.00 -10.92 13.35
N SER A 70 -3.76 -10.50 14.61
CA SER A 70 -3.10 -11.29 15.66
C SER A 70 -4.11 -12.06 16.51
#